data_AF-A0A913Y4B5-F1
#
_entry.id   AF-A0A913Y4B5-F1
#
_cell.length_a   1.000
_cell.length_b   1.000
_cell.length_c   1.000
_cell.angle_alpha   90.00
_cell.angle_beta   90.00
_cell.angle_gamma   90.00
#
_symmetry.space_group_name_H-M   'P 1'
#
loop_
_entity.id
_entity.type
_entity.pdbx_description
1 polymer ?
#
loop_
_entity_poly.entity_id
_entity_poly.type
_entity_poly.pdbx_seq_one_letter_code
_entity_poly.pdbx_strand_id
1 'polypeptide(L)'
;MASKFGDTSPVQEGPRNVKQERQQVPKLGRKKNDFFDKLDSLEREYIALEKERNTMMFSRRSDFRKEYSSLEESEMKTSSERMTEKQTIKQQLIKIKINVDKFQRELVDVKPTPAFVQKLKEMMEDIENCIMVFKEQQRKIYDDLIHGERTTQQEIKSLEKKFESWSQLPAPTTAAVTNKKAANAVVATSMPPAVAAFEKFVLQTGGHQGGWDDYDHQLFLKLKAKHKNKEAFLNVAGQSIPGKSPDEVRQHHDWFLEYMDLKEIKRKAILEWRQHKE
;
A
#
# COMPACT_ATOMS: atom_id res chain seq x y z
N MET A 1 16.93 98.38 25.07
CA MET A 1 17.94 97.87 24.11
C MET A 1 17.41 96.57 23.54
N ALA A 2 16.78 96.65 22.35
CA ALA A 2 17.29 96.18 21.05
C ALA A 2 16.95 94.67 20.86
N SER A 3 15.91 94.28 20.12
CA SER A 3 15.60 94.46 18.69
C SER A 3 16.57 93.70 17.75
N LYS A 4 16.11 92.52 17.29
CA LYS A 4 15.83 92.14 15.88
C LYS A 4 16.98 92.13 14.84
N PHE A 5 16.89 91.12 13.95
CA PHE A 5 17.55 90.93 12.63
C PHE A 5 19.02 90.44 12.64
N GLY A 6 19.51 89.60 11.72
CA GLY A 6 19.09 88.96 10.46
C GLY A 6 20.32 88.14 9.96
N ASP A 7 20.22 87.01 9.27
CA ASP A 7 20.24 86.85 7.80
C ASP A 7 20.17 85.31 7.52
N THR A 8 19.22 84.64 6.85
CA THR A 8 18.92 84.51 5.38
C THR A 8 20.17 84.27 4.50
N SER A 9 20.37 83.24 3.65
CA SER A 9 19.55 82.23 2.90
C SER A 9 20.51 81.12 2.33
N PRO A 10 20.18 80.32 1.29
CA PRO A 10 19.27 79.16 1.21
C PRO A 10 19.99 77.85 0.80
N VAL A 11 19.63 76.69 1.36
CA VAL A 11 20.00 75.39 0.76
C VAL A 11 18.86 74.94 -0.14
N GLN A 12 19.14 74.89 -1.44
CA GLN A 12 18.22 74.45 -2.49
C GLN A 12 17.72 73.02 -2.23
N GLU A 13 16.39 72.87 -2.16
CA GLU A 13 15.74 71.56 -2.30
C GLU A 13 15.92 71.07 -3.75
N GLY A 14 16.83 70.11 -3.94
CA GLY A 14 16.82 69.23 -5.09
C GLY A 14 15.66 68.23 -4.99
N PRO A 15 15.02 67.82 -6.10
CA PRO A 15 13.80 67.04 -6.05
C PRO A 15 14.07 65.65 -5.46
N ARG A 16 13.40 65.32 -4.35
CA ARG A 16 13.30 63.93 -3.88
C ARG A 16 12.65 63.12 -5.00
N ASN A 17 13.40 62.15 -5.52
CA ASN A 17 12.91 61.22 -6.52
C ASN A 17 11.98 60.17 -5.86
N VAL A 18 10.72 60.53 -5.69
CA VAL A 18 9.66 59.69 -5.08
C VAL A 18 9.29 58.45 -5.93
N LYS A 19 9.98 58.21 -7.07
CA LYS A 19 9.61 57.13 -7.99
C LYS A 19 10.26 55.77 -7.73
N GLN A 20 11.19 55.61 -6.78
CA GLN A 20 11.89 54.33 -6.57
C GLN A 20 11.40 53.45 -5.41
N GLU A 21 10.51 53.93 -4.54
CA GLU A 21 10.17 53.19 -3.31
C GLU A 21 8.81 52.45 -3.34
N ARG A 22 8.15 52.34 -4.50
CA ARG A 22 6.83 51.68 -4.64
C ARG A 22 6.81 50.31 -5.32
N GLN A 23 7.94 49.61 -5.48
CA GLN A 23 7.97 48.38 -6.30
C GLN A 23 8.33 47.06 -5.61
N GLN A 24 8.52 46.99 -4.28
CA GLN A 24 8.88 45.71 -3.64
C GLN A 24 7.73 44.90 -3.02
N VAL A 25 6.50 45.42 -2.99
CA VAL A 25 5.34 44.70 -2.45
C VAL A 25 4.59 43.72 -3.41
N PRO A 26 4.82 43.59 -4.74
CA PRO A 26 4.00 42.69 -5.57
C PRO A 26 4.40 41.20 -5.53
N LYS A 27 5.61 40.83 -5.09
CA LYS A 27 6.15 39.47 -5.30
C LYS A 27 5.61 38.42 -4.33
N LEU A 28 5.30 38.80 -3.09
CA LEU A 28 4.81 37.85 -2.07
C LEU A 28 3.31 37.57 -2.25
N GLY A 29 2.53 38.58 -2.63
CA GLY A 29 1.11 38.43 -2.98
C GLY A 29 0.88 37.60 -4.24
N ARG A 30 1.73 37.75 -5.26
CA ARG A 30 1.66 36.90 -6.47
C ARG A 30 1.93 35.44 -6.17
N LYS A 31 3.03 35.10 -5.49
CA LYS A 31 3.32 33.70 -5.11
C LYS A 31 2.23 33.05 -4.25
N LYS A 32 1.58 33.85 -3.40
CA LYS A 32 0.43 33.40 -2.59
C LYS A 32 -0.79 33.15 -3.48
N ASN A 33 -1.08 34.05 -4.42
CA ASN A 33 -2.17 33.87 -5.38
C ASN A 33 -1.90 32.68 -6.32
N ASP A 34 -0.68 32.54 -6.86
CA ASP A 34 -0.26 31.43 -7.70
C ASP A 34 -0.41 30.07 -6.96
N PHE A 35 -0.17 30.04 -5.65
CA PHE A 35 -0.40 28.87 -4.82
C PHE A 35 -1.89 28.53 -4.69
N PHE A 36 -2.76 29.51 -4.43
CA PHE A 36 -4.20 29.28 -4.36
C PHE A 36 -4.78 28.89 -5.73
N ASP A 37 -4.34 29.53 -6.80
CA ASP A 37 -4.74 29.15 -8.17
C ASP A 37 -4.33 27.71 -8.49
N LYS A 38 -3.15 27.28 -8.03
CA LYS A 38 -2.70 25.89 -8.18
C LYS A 38 -3.48 24.93 -7.29
N LEU A 39 -3.81 25.33 -6.07
CA LEU A 39 -4.64 24.54 -5.16
C LEU A 39 -6.03 24.33 -5.76
N ASP A 40 -6.67 25.39 -6.25
CA ASP A 40 -7.98 25.34 -6.91
C ASP A 40 -7.94 24.54 -8.22
N SER A 41 -6.82 24.59 -8.95
CA SER A 41 -6.59 23.73 -10.12
C SER A 41 -6.51 22.26 -9.73
N LEU A 42 -5.76 21.93 -8.68
CA LEU A 42 -5.62 20.55 -8.19
C LEU A 42 -6.92 20.03 -7.59
N GLU A 43 -7.68 20.87 -6.90
CA GLU A 43 -8.99 20.51 -6.36
C GLU A 43 -9.99 20.21 -7.49
N ARG A 44 -10.00 21.01 -8.56
CA ARG A 44 -10.82 20.73 -9.75
C ARG A 44 -10.41 19.43 -10.44
N GLU A 45 -9.11 19.19 -10.58
CA GLU A 45 -8.57 17.96 -11.17
C GLU A 45 -8.94 16.73 -10.33
N TYR A 46 -8.80 16.83 -9.00
CA TYR A 46 -9.23 15.81 -8.05
C TYR A 46 -10.72 15.49 -8.21
N ILE A 47 -11.59 16.51 -8.24
CA ILE A 47 -13.04 16.34 -8.40
C ILE A 47 -13.38 15.68 -9.75
N ALA A 48 -12.71 16.08 -10.83
CA ALA A 48 -12.93 15.49 -12.16
C ALA A 48 -12.55 14.00 -12.18
N LEU A 49 -11.40 13.64 -11.63
CA LEU A 49 -10.93 12.26 -11.52
C LEU A 49 -11.85 11.42 -10.63
N GLU A 50 -12.32 11.96 -9.50
CA GLU A 50 -13.32 11.29 -8.65
C GLU A 50 -14.61 11.01 -9.42
N LYS A 51 -15.10 11.98 -10.20
CA LYS A 51 -16.33 11.83 -10.98
C LYS A 51 -16.19 10.79 -12.09
N GLU A 52 -15.04 10.78 -12.79
CA GLU A 52 -14.73 9.80 -13.82
C GLU A 52 -14.69 8.39 -13.23
N ARG A 53 -13.90 8.19 -12.16
CA ARG A 53 -13.84 6.95 -11.40
C ARG A 53 -15.22 6.47 -10.98
N ASN A 54 -16.02 7.35 -10.38
CA ASN A 54 -17.36 7.01 -9.90
C ASN A 54 -18.30 6.61 -11.04
N THR A 55 -18.17 7.24 -12.21
CA THR A 55 -18.98 6.91 -13.38
C THR A 55 -18.61 5.54 -13.96
N MET A 56 -17.31 5.23 -14.05
CA MET A 56 -16.83 3.99 -14.66
C MET A 56 -16.98 2.78 -13.73
N MET A 57 -16.63 2.93 -12.46
CA MET A 57 -16.56 1.81 -11.51
C MET A 57 -17.83 1.65 -10.67
N PHE A 58 -18.44 2.76 -10.27
CA PHE A 58 -19.50 2.75 -9.25
C PHE A 58 -20.88 3.17 -9.79
N SER A 59 -21.02 3.42 -11.08
CA SER A 59 -22.35 3.68 -11.67
C SER A 59 -23.28 2.49 -11.46
N ARG A 60 -24.52 2.77 -11.04
CA ARG A 60 -25.58 1.74 -10.92
C ARG A 60 -25.92 1.05 -12.25
N ARG A 61 -25.53 1.66 -13.37
CA ARG A 61 -25.73 1.11 -14.72
C ARG A 61 -24.52 0.32 -15.23
N SER A 62 -23.43 0.26 -14.46
CA SER A 62 -22.25 -0.54 -14.83
C SER A 62 -22.54 -2.01 -14.59
N ASP A 63 -22.23 -2.85 -15.59
CA ASP A 63 -22.32 -4.31 -15.47
C ASP A 63 -21.37 -4.85 -14.39
N PHE A 64 -20.32 -4.09 -14.05
CA PHE A 64 -19.31 -4.43 -13.04
C PHE A 64 -19.62 -3.91 -11.63
N ARG A 65 -20.81 -3.31 -11.40
CA ARG A 65 -21.17 -2.69 -10.12
C ARG A 65 -21.13 -3.68 -8.95
N LYS A 66 -21.44 -4.96 -9.20
CA LYS A 66 -21.41 -6.01 -8.15
C LYS A 66 -19.98 -6.37 -7.78
N GLU A 67 -19.08 -6.36 -8.75
CA GLU A 67 -17.66 -6.67 -8.60
C GLU A 67 -16.93 -5.54 -7.88
N TYR A 68 -17.31 -4.28 -8.14
CA TYR A 68 -16.69 -3.11 -7.50
C TYR A 68 -17.35 -2.67 -6.19
N SER A 69 -18.50 -3.21 -5.79
CA SER A 69 -19.18 -2.76 -4.55
C SER A 69 -18.35 -3.03 -3.30
N SER A 70 -17.62 -4.16 -3.26
CA SER A 70 -16.71 -4.48 -2.16
C SER A 70 -15.56 -3.48 -2.03
N LEU A 71 -15.08 -2.95 -3.17
CA LEU A 71 -14.04 -1.93 -3.19
C LEU A 71 -14.56 -0.58 -2.67
N GLU A 72 -15.78 -0.19 -3.06
CA GLU A 72 -16.45 1.01 -2.56
C GLU A 72 -16.69 0.93 -1.04
N GLU A 73 -17.17 -0.22 -0.56
CA GLU A 73 -17.34 -0.50 0.87
C GLU A 73 -16.01 -0.39 1.63
N SER A 74 -14.93 -0.94 1.07
CA SER A 74 -13.60 -0.84 1.67
C SER A 74 -13.09 0.61 1.70
N GLU A 75 -13.29 1.38 0.63
CA GLU A 75 -12.90 2.79 0.58
C GLU A 75 -13.64 3.62 1.63
N MET A 76 -14.97 3.45 1.70
CA MET A 76 -15.82 4.12 2.70
C MET A 76 -15.38 3.77 4.11
N LYS A 77 -15.10 2.49 4.38
CA LYS A 77 -14.62 2.01 5.67
C LYS A 77 -13.29 2.68 6.05
N THR A 78 -12.27 2.62 5.20
CA THR A 78 -10.96 3.23 5.47
C THR A 78 -11.05 4.75 5.62
N SER A 79 -11.96 5.40 4.87
CA SER A 79 -12.23 6.83 5.02
C SER A 79 -12.82 7.17 6.39
N SER A 80 -13.82 6.40 6.83
CA SER A 80 -14.44 6.54 8.15
C SER A 80 -13.45 6.26 9.29
N GLU A 81 -12.63 5.22 9.17
CA GLU A 81 -11.58 4.87 10.13
C GLU A 81 -10.56 6.00 10.26
N ARG A 82 -10.08 6.56 9.14
CA ARG A 82 -9.14 7.70 9.15
C ARG A 82 -9.72 8.94 9.82
N MET A 83 -11.01 9.23 9.58
CA MET A 83 -11.69 10.36 10.23
C MET A 83 -11.84 10.14 11.73
N THR A 84 -12.17 8.92 12.14
CA THR A 84 -12.29 8.52 13.55
C THR A 84 -10.93 8.62 14.24
N GLU A 85 -9.86 8.09 13.63
CA GLU A 85 -8.50 8.14 14.19
C GLU A 85 -8.03 9.58 14.36
N LYS A 86 -8.25 10.45 13.36
CA LYS A 86 -7.94 11.88 13.47
C LYS A 86 -8.64 12.53 14.66
N GLN A 87 -9.91 12.19 14.90
CA GLN A 87 -10.66 12.72 16.03
C GLN A 87 -10.13 12.17 17.36
N THR A 88 -9.83 10.88 17.44
CA THR A 88 -9.26 10.21 18.62
C THR A 88 -7.91 10.81 19.00
N ILE A 89 -6.98 10.96 18.06
CA ILE A 89 -5.67 11.59 18.29
C ILE A 89 -5.86 13.01 18.82
N LYS A 90 -6.73 13.79 18.19
CA LYS A 90 -7.01 15.17 18.62
C LYS A 90 -7.53 15.20 20.06
N GLN A 91 -8.46 14.33 20.43
CA GLN A 91 -9.02 14.25 21.78
C GLN A 91 -7.95 13.86 22.82
N GLN A 92 -7.11 12.87 22.50
CA GLN A 92 -6.02 12.43 23.38
C GLN A 92 -4.97 13.54 23.60
N LEU A 93 -4.57 14.24 22.55
CA LEU A 93 -3.63 15.37 22.65
C LEU A 93 -4.22 16.54 23.45
N ILE A 94 -5.50 16.85 23.27
CA ILE A 94 -6.18 17.88 24.07
C ILE A 94 -6.19 17.49 25.56
N LYS A 95 -6.47 16.23 25.89
CA LYS A 95 -6.46 15.75 27.27
C LYS A 95 -5.07 15.88 27.91
N ILE A 96 -4.02 15.48 27.21
CA ILE A 96 -2.63 15.64 27.68
C ILE A 96 -2.32 17.12 27.91
N LYS A 97 -2.68 17.98 26.95
CA LYS A 97 -2.48 19.43 27.08
C LYS A 97 -3.18 20.00 28.31
N ILE A 98 -4.45 19.65 28.55
CA ILE A 98 -5.21 20.12 29.71
C ILE A 98 -4.52 19.71 31.03
N ASN A 99 -4.00 18.49 31.10
CA ASN A 99 -3.27 18.03 32.28
C ASN A 99 -1.96 18.81 32.49
N VAL A 100 -1.22 19.08 31.41
CA VAL A 100 -0.02 19.92 31.46
C VAL A 100 -0.35 21.36 31.89
N ASP A 101 -1.40 21.96 31.32
CA ASP A 101 -1.86 23.32 31.69
C ASP A 101 -2.30 23.38 33.17
N LYS A 102 -2.90 22.29 33.70
CA LYS A 102 -3.23 22.16 35.12
C LYS A 102 -1.95 22.10 35.97
N PHE A 103 -1.01 21.23 35.61
CA PHE A 103 0.28 21.11 36.31
C PHE A 103 1.03 22.44 36.34
N GLN A 104 1.09 23.16 35.21
CA GLN A 104 1.71 24.48 35.11
C GLN A 104 1.05 25.52 36.02
N ARG A 105 -0.29 25.56 36.09
CA ARG A 105 -1.01 26.47 36.99
C ARG A 105 -0.72 26.18 38.45
N GLU A 106 -0.60 24.91 38.82
CA GLU A 106 -0.28 24.54 40.19
C GLU A 106 1.15 24.93 40.59
N LEU A 107 2.06 25.14 39.64
CA LEU A 107 3.44 25.57 39.91
C LEU A 107 3.60 27.08 40.23
N VAL A 108 2.57 27.90 40.01
CA VAL A 108 2.68 29.36 40.14
C VAL A 108 2.52 29.80 41.60
N ASP A 109 3.51 30.53 42.12
CA ASP A 109 3.50 31.21 43.42
C ASP A 109 3.28 30.30 44.66
N VAL A 110 3.77 29.06 44.63
CA VAL A 110 3.57 28.10 45.73
C VAL A 110 4.83 27.84 46.55
N LYS A 111 4.72 27.86 47.88
CA LYS A 111 5.80 27.42 48.78
C LYS A 111 5.96 25.89 48.72
N PRO A 112 7.18 25.36 48.51
CA PRO A 112 7.41 23.92 48.44
C PRO A 112 7.24 23.27 49.82
N THR A 113 6.02 22.81 50.10
CA THR A 113 5.71 21.94 51.24
C THR A 113 5.80 20.48 50.80
N PRO A 114 6.17 19.53 51.68
CA PRO A 114 6.28 18.12 51.32
C PRO A 114 5.01 17.54 50.68
N ALA A 115 3.83 17.89 51.21
CA ALA A 115 2.53 17.46 50.67
C ALA A 115 2.27 18.03 49.27
N PHE A 116 2.65 19.28 49.02
CA PHE A 116 2.51 19.91 47.71
C PHE A 116 3.46 19.30 46.67
N VAL A 117 4.71 19.03 47.04
CA VAL A 117 5.67 18.33 46.18
C VAL A 117 5.17 16.93 45.82
N GLN A 118 4.57 16.21 46.76
CA GLN A 118 3.96 14.90 46.51
C GLN A 118 2.82 15.00 45.47
N LYS A 119 1.93 15.97 45.62
CA LYS A 119 0.85 16.24 44.65
C LYS A 119 1.38 16.55 43.25
N LEU A 120 2.46 17.33 43.14
CA LEU A 120 3.11 17.62 41.85
C LEU A 120 3.67 16.36 41.21
N LYS A 121 4.31 15.48 41.99
CA LYS A 121 4.83 14.20 41.48
C LYS A 121 3.73 13.33 40.91
N GLU A 122 2.63 13.18 41.63
CA GLU A 122 1.46 12.40 41.17
C GLU A 122 0.91 12.94 39.84
N MET A 123 0.76 14.27 39.71
CA MET A 123 0.33 14.88 38.45
C MET A 123 1.33 14.68 37.31
N MET A 124 2.63 14.72 37.60
CA MET A 124 3.68 14.50 36.60
C MET A 124 3.68 13.04 36.13
N GLU A 125 3.57 12.08 37.05
CA GLU A 125 3.44 10.65 36.74
C GLU A 125 2.19 10.37 35.90
N ASP A 126 1.05 10.99 36.22
CA ASP A 126 -0.18 10.88 35.45
C ASP A 126 -0.02 11.40 34.00
N ILE A 127 0.68 12.54 33.82
CA ILE A 127 0.97 13.11 32.50
C ILE A 127 1.91 12.18 31.72
N GLU A 128 2.98 11.71 32.35
CA GLU A 128 3.94 10.79 31.74
C GLU A 128 3.26 9.49 31.30
N ASN A 129 2.41 8.92 32.16
CA ASN A 129 1.65 7.72 31.84
C ASN A 129 0.68 7.96 30.66
N CYS A 130 -0.02 9.10 30.63
CA CYS A 130 -0.87 9.47 29.50
C CYS A 130 -0.08 9.56 28.18
N ILE A 131 1.12 10.16 28.21
CA ILE A 131 1.99 10.28 27.03
C ILE A 131 2.53 8.91 26.60
N MET A 132 2.93 8.07 27.56
CA MET A 132 3.44 6.73 27.29
C MET A 132 2.37 5.86 26.61
N VAL A 133 1.17 5.79 27.18
CA VAL A 133 0.04 5.04 26.61
C VAL A 133 -0.32 5.57 25.22
N PHE A 134 -0.35 6.89 25.05
CA PHE A 134 -0.59 7.50 23.74
C PHE A 134 0.44 7.05 22.70
N LYS A 135 1.73 7.16 23.00
CA LYS A 135 2.82 6.78 22.08
C LYS A 135 2.78 5.30 21.73
N GLU A 136 2.53 4.44 22.71
CA GLU A 136 2.47 2.99 22.49
C GLU A 136 1.28 2.61 21.59
N GLN A 137 0.11 3.18 21.86
CA GLN A 137 -1.07 2.97 21.02
C GLN A 137 -0.84 3.42 19.57
N GLN A 138 -0.24 4.61 19.38
CA GLN A 138 0.06 5.14 18.05
C GLN A 138 1.13 4.32 17.31
N ARG A 139 2.14 3.82 18.03
CA ARG A 139 3.14 2.90 17.45
C ARG A 139 2.49 1.62 16.95
N LYS A 140 1.62 1.01 17.75
CA LYS A 140 0.92 -0.22 17.37
C LYS A 140 0.08 -0.03 16.11
N ILE A 141 -0.73 1.04 16.05
CA ILE A 141 -1.53 1.36 14.86
C ILE A 141 -0.64 1.58 13.64
N TYR A 142 0.48 2.29 13.80
CA TYR A 142 1.44 2.51 12.72
C TYR A 142 2.04 1.20 12.21
N ASP A 143 2.48 0.32 13.10
CA ASP A 143 3.08 -0.96 12.73
C ASP A 143 2.07 -1.87 12.00
N ASP A 144 0.82 -1.90 12.46
CA ASP A 144 -0.27 -2.62 11.80
C ASP A 144 -0.54 -2.06 10.39
N LEU A 145 -0.56 -0.73 10.22
CA LEU A 145 -0.75 -0.08 8.92
C LEU A 145 0.42 -0.36 7.96
N ILE A 146 1.67 -0.28 8.45
CA ILE A 146 2.86 -0.60 7.64
C ILE A 146 2.85 -2.07 7.21
N HIS A 147 2.40 -2.97 8.08
CA HIS A 147 2.27 -4.37 7.73
C HIS A 147 1.19 -4.60 6.66
N GLY A 148 0.04 -3.94 6.80
CA GLY A 148 -1.02 -3.95 5.79
C GLY A 148 -0.55 -3.40 4.44
N GLU A 149 0.10 -2.23 4.43
CA GLU A 149 0.63 -1.59 3.21
C GLU A 149 1.60 -2.52 2.47
N ARG A 150 2.55 -3.13 3.20
CA ARG A 150 3.51 -4.08 2.61
C ARG A 150 2.80 -5.29 1.99
N THR A 151 1.77 -5.79 2.67
CA THR A 151 0.98 -6.95 2.19
C THR A 151 0.25 -6.58 0.91
N THR A 152 -0.53 -5.50 0.90
CA THR A 152 -1.27 -5.05 -0.29
C THR A 152 -0.33 -4.71 -1.44
N GLN A 153 0.83 -4.10 -1.17
CA GLN A 153 1.81 -3.83 -2.22
C GLN A 153 2.41 -5.10 -2.82
N GLN A 154 2.60 -6.15 -2.01
CA GLN A 154 3.01 -7.45 -2.51
C GLN A 154 1.92 -8.07 -3.40
N GLU A 155 0.65 -7.98 -2.99
CA GLU A 155 -0.50 -8.46 -3.77
C GLU A 155 -0.59 -7.76 -5.14
N ILE A 156 -0.44 -6.44 -5.18
CA ILE A 156 -0.42 -5.66 -6.43
C ILE A 156 0.71 -6.15 -7.33
N LYS A 157 1.94 -6.29 -6.81
CA LYS A 157 3.09 -6.79 -7.58
C LYS A 157 2.85 -8.20 -8.13
N SER A 158 2.20 -9.07 -7.35
CA SER A 158 1.85 -10.41 -7.78
C SER A 158 0.79 -10.39 -8.89
N LEU A 159 -0.21 -9.51 -8.80
CA LEU A 159 -1.20 -9.30 -9.86
C LEU A 159 -0.56 -8.73 -11.14
N GLU A 160 0.34 -7.76 -11.03
CA GLU A 160 1.11 -7.21 -12.16
C GLU A 160 1.87 -8.31 -12.91
N LYS A 161 2.56 -9.21 -12.19
CA LYS A 161 3.23 -10.36 -12.80
C LYS A 161 2.27 -11.33 -13.50
N LYS A 162 1.08 -11.55 -12.93
CA LYS A 162 0.05 -12.38 -13.58
C LYS A 162 -0.46 -11.73 -14.86
N PHE A 163 -0.69 -10.42 -14.86
CA PHE A 163 -1.09 -9.71 -16.08
C PHE A 163 -0.01 -9.81 -17.17
N GLU A 164 1.26 -9.71 -16.79
CA GLU A 164 2.38 -9.89 -17.71
C GLU A 164 2.48 -11.33 -18.23
N SER A 165 2.22 -12.35 -17.41
CA SER A 165 2.23 -13.73 -17.91
C SER A 165 1.04 -14.01 -18.83
N TRP A 166 -0.13 -13.43 -18.54
CA TRP A 166 -1.31 -13.54 -19.40
C TRP A 166 -1.16 -12.81 -20.72
N SER A 167 -0.47 -11.67 -20.75
CA SER A 167 -0.21 -10.94 -22.00
C SER A 167 0.71 -11.72 -22.96
N GLN A 168 1.51 -12.64 -22.43
CA GLN A 168 2.41 -13.51 -23.19
C GLN A 168 1.74 -14.81 -23.68
N LEU A 169 0.52 -15.11 -23.25
CA LEU A 169 -0.22 -16.27 -23.73
C LEU A 169 -0.63 -16.05 -25.19
N PRO A 170 -0.52 -17.08 -26.07
CA PRO A 170 -1.05 -17.00 -27.41
C PRO A 170 -2.55 -16.68 -27.34
N ALA A 171 -3.02 -15.78 -28.20
CA ALA A 171 -4.42 -15.37 -28.24
C ALA A 171 -5.33 -16.61 -28.22
N PRO A 172 -6.41 -16.62 -27.41
CA PRO A 172 -7.33 -17.75 -27.37
C PRO A 172 -7.83 -17.98 -28.78
N THR A 173 -7.48 -19.14 -29.34
CA THR A 173 -7.89 -19.51 -30.69
C THR A 173 -9.39 -19.73 -30.67
N THR A 174 -10.17 -18.67 -30.87
CA THR A 174 -11.57 -18.79 -31.26
C THR A 174 -11.56 -19.54 -32.58
N ALA A 175 -12.05 -20.77 -32.53
CA ALA A 175 -12.27 -21.72 -33.61
C ALA A 175 -12.00 -21.16 -35.03
N ALA A 176 -10.80 -21.41 -35.55
CA ALA A 176 -10.57 -21.51 -36.97
C ALA A 176 -9.78 -22.81 -37.20
N VAL A 177 -10.50 -23.83 -37.65
CA VAL A 177 -9.94 -25.09 -38.13
C VAL A 177 -9.03 -24.77 -39.32
N THR A 178 -7.73 -24.92 -39.14
CA THR A 178 -6.84 -25.28 -40.25
C THR A 178 -5.79 -26.26 -39.76
N ASN A 179 -6.08 -27.54 -40.01
CA ASN A 179 -5.05 -28.58 -40.14
C ASN A 179 -3.93 -28.05 -41.05
N LYS A 180 -2.68 -28.07 -40.56
CA LYS A 180 -1.51 -28.50 -41.34
C LYS A 180 -0.21 -28.49 -40.54
N LYS A 181 0.54 -29.58 -40.75
CA LYS A 181 1.98 -29.83 -40.49
C LYS A 181 2.27 -30.28 -39.05
N ALA A 182 2.29 -31.58 -38.73
CA ALA A 182 3.11 -32.62 -39.38
C ALA A 182 4.52 -32.09 -39.74
N ALA A 183 5.26 -31.66 -38.73
CA ALA A 183 6.69 -31.34 -38.84
C ALA A 183 7.52 -31.76 -37.61
N ASN A 184 6.93 -32.37 -36.57
CA ASN A 184 7.66 -32.89 -35.39
C ASN A 184 7.54 -34.41 -35.19
N ALA A 185 6.96 -35.13 -36.15
CA ALA A 185 6.74 -36.58 -36.04
C ALA A 185 8.02 -37.44 -36.06
N VAL A 186 9.20 -36.84 -36.26
CA VAL A 186 10.47 -37.58 -36.38
C VAL A 186 11.34 -37.49 -35.11
N VAL A 187 10.93 -36.73 -34.09
CA VAL A 187 11.64 -36.66 -32.78
C VAL A 187 10.79 -37.21 -31.62
N ALA A 188 9.51 -37.54 -31.87
CA ALA A 188 8.61 -38.13 -30.87
C ALA A 188 8.80 -39.65 -30.67
N THR A 189 9.67 -40.31 -31.43
CA THR A 189 9.86 -41.76 -31.38
C THR A 189 10.90 -42.24 -30.35
N SER A 190 11.48 -41.35 -29.53
CA SER A 190 12.49 -41.74 -28.53
C SER A 190 12.21 -41.31 -27.09
N MET A 191 11.06 -40.71 -26.78
CA MET A 191 10.76 -40.22 -25.43
C MET A 191 9.63 -41.05 -24.80
N PRO A 192 9.80 -41.54 -23.55
CA PRO A 192 8.74 -42.31 -22.89
C PRO A 192 7.41 -41.54 -22.81
N PRO A 193 6.25 -42.21 -22.97
CA PRO A 193 4.93 -41.57 -22.89
C PRO A 193 4.71 -40.76 -21.60
N ALA A 194 5.32 -41.20 -20.49
CA ALA A 194 5.32 -40.48 -19.21
C ALA A 194 5.95 -39.08 -19.29
N VAL A 195 6.97 -38.89 -20.14
CA VAL A 195 7.61 -37.58 -20.33
C VAL A 195 6.68 -36.63 -21.07
N ALA A 196 6.04 -37.11 -22.13
CA ALA A 196 5.05 -36.33 -22.89
C ALA A 196 3.82 -35.99 -22.04
N ALA A 197 3.35 -36.91 -21.18
CA ALA A 197 2.25 -36.67 -20.26
C ALA A 197 2.58 -35.57 -19.23
N PHE A 198 3.77 -35.62 -18.63
CA PHE A 198 4.23 -34.59 -17.69
C PHE A 198 4.39 -33.22 -18.36
N GLU A 199 4.98 -33.16 -19.56
CA GLU A 199 5.16 -31.90 -20.29
C GLU A 199 3.81 -31.30 -20.71
N LYS A 200 2.86 -32.13 -21.12
CA LYS A 200 1.49 -31.70 -21.38
C LYS A 200 0.81 -31.15 -20.12
N PHE A 201 0.94 -31.83 -18.99
CA PHE A 201 0.40 -31.36 -17.71
C PHE A 201 0.97 -30.00 -17.31
N VAL A 202 2.30 -29.83 -17.38
CA VAL A 202 2.99 -28.58 -17.07
C VAL A 202 2.52 -27.46 -18.00
N LEU A 203 2.40 -27.71 -19.30
CA LEU A 203 1.93 -26.72 -20.25
C LEU A 203 0.46 -26.32 -20.00
N GLN A 204 -0.40 -27.28 -19.67
CA GLN A 204 -1.83 -27.05 -19.45
C GLN A 204 -2.13 -26.36 -18.11
N THR A 205 -1.28 -26.55 -17.10
CA THR A 205 -1.53 -26.05 -15.74
C THR A 205 -0.77 -24.76 -15.40
N GLY A 206 -0.22 -24.06 -16.40
CA GLY A 206 0.45 -22.77 -16.18
C GLY A 206 1.91 -22.90 -15.74
N GLY A 207 2.62 -23.91 -16.23
CA GLY A 207 4.05 -24.09 -16.04
C GLY A 207 4.42 -24.83 -14.75
N HIS A 208 5.71 -24.81 -14.41
CA HIS A 208 6.25 -25.55 -13.26
C HIS A 208 5.80 -25.03 -11.89
N GLN A 209 5.05 -23.92 -11.87
CA GLN A 209 4.51 -23.29 -10.68
C GLN A 209 2.99 -23.29 -10.65
N GLY A 210 2.31 -23.96 -11.58
CA GLY A 210 0.85 -24.06 -11.55
C GLY A 210 0.14 -22.72 -11.77
N GLY A 211 0.79 -21.79 -12.50
CA GLY A 211 0.31 -20.42 -12.67
C GLY A 211 0.50 -19.50 -11.46
N TRP A 212 1.16 -19.97 -10.39
CA TRP A 212 1.60 -19.12 -9.29
C TRP A 212 2.92 -18.42 -9.63
N ASP A 213 3.17 -17.27 -9.02
CA ASP A 213 4.47 -16.61 -9.13
C ASP A 213 5.52 -17.27 -8.24
N ASP A 214 6.80 -16.94 -8.51
CA ASP A 214 7.95 -17.47 -7.76
C ASP A 214 7.83 -17.26 -6.25
N TYR A 215 7.34 -16.10 -5.81
CA TYR A 215 7.31 -15.74 -4.39
C TYR A 215 6.24 -16.55 -3.66
N ASP A 216 5.02 -16.56 -4.18
CA ASP A 216 3.89 -17.29 -3.60
C ASP A 216 4.19 -18.79 -3.60
N HIS A 217 4.74 -19.31 -4.70
CA HIS A 217 5.12 -20.71 -4.80
C HIS A 217 6.23 -21.07 -3.80
N GLN A 218 7.25 -20.23 -3.63
CA GLN A 218 8.29 -20.46 -2.62
C GLN A 218 7.74 -20.40 -1.19
N LEU A 219 6.84 -19.47 -0.89
CA LEU A 219 6.20 -19.37 0.42
C LEU A 219 5.32 -20.60 0.70
N PHE A 220 4.53 -21.03 -0.29
CA PHE A 220 3.78 -22.28 -0.26
C PHE A 220 4.68 -23.48 0.07
N LEU A 221 5.82 -23.62 -0.62
CA LEU A 221 6.76 -24.72 -0.36
C LEU A 221 7.34 -24.68 1.05
N LYS A 222 7.70 -23.48 1.56
CA LYS A 222 8.19 -23.29 2.94
C LYS A 222 7.14 -23.71 3.97
N LEU A 223 5.89 -23.28 3.78
CA LEU A 223 4.79 -23.62 4.68
C LEU A 223 4.45 -25.12 4.60
N LYS A 224 4.48 -25.71 3.40
CA LYS A 224 4.25 -27.15 3.19
C LYS A 224 5.34 -28.01 3.83
N ALA A 225 6.59 -27.55 3.84
CA ALA A 225 7.69 -28.21 4.53
C ALA A 225 7.57 -28.12 6.06
N LYS A 226 7.06 -26.99 6.57
CA LYS A 226 6.87 -26.75 8.02
C LYS A 226 5.70 -27.55 8.61
N HIS A 227 4.64 -27.79 7.83
CA HIS A 227 3.41 -28.42 8.31
C HIS A 227 3.15 -29.77 7.62
N LYS A 228 3.24 -30.86 8.38
CA LYS A 228 2.96 -32.22 7.88
C LYS A 228 1.46 -32.51 7.73
N ASN A 229 0.64 -31.93 8.61
CA ASN A 229 -0.82 -32.08 8.57
C ASN A 229 -1.42 -31.16 7.49
N LYS A 230 -2.27 -31.72 6.61
CA LYS A 230 -2.91 -30.99 5.49
C LYS A 230 -3.78 -29.83 5.96
N GLU A 231 -4.63 -30.02 6.96
CA GLU A 231 -5.55 -28.99 7.44
C GLU A 231 -4.80 -27.85 8.14
N ALA A 232 -3.82 -28.19 8.99
CA ALA A 232 -2.97 -27.19 9.63
C ALA A 232 -2.17 -26.37 8.60
N PHE A 233 -1.67 -27.03 7.55
CA PHE A 233 -1.02 -26.38 6.43
C PHE A 233 -1.97 -25.43 5.69
N LEU A 234 -3.15 -25.89 5.27
CA LEU A 234 -4.11 -25.10 4.51
C LEU A 234 -4.59 -23.87 5.29
N ASN A 235 -4.83 -24.02 6.60
CA ASN A 235 -5.23 -22.90 7.44
C ASN A 235 -4.15 -21.83 7.53
N VAL A 236 -2.90 -22.23 7.81
CA VAL A 236 -1.77 -21.27 7.91
C VAL A 236 -1.47 -20.65 6.55
N ALA A 237 -1.46 -21.44 5.48
CA ALA A 237 -1.17 -20.96 4.13
C ALA A 237 -2.24 -20.01 3.59
N GLY A 238 -3.53 -20.28 3.84
CA GLY A 238 -4.62 -19.37 3.48
C GLY A 238 -4.60 -18.02 4.21
N GLN A 239 -3.92 -17.94 5.36
CA GLN A 239 -3.74 -16.69 6.10
C GLN A 239 -2.41 -15.99 5.79
N SER A 240 -1.40 -16.75 5.38
CA SER A 240 -0.02 -16.25 5.26
C SER A 240 0.37 -15.88 3.84
N ILE A 241 -0.31 -16.44 2.83
CA ILE A 241 0.02 -16.17 1.42
C ILE A 241 -0.86 -14.99 0.96
N PRO A 242 -0.27 -13.81 0.71
CA PRO A 242 -1.04 -12.63 0.34
C PRO A 242 -1.83 -12.85 -0.95
N GLY A 243 -3.05 -12.32 -1.02
CA GLY A 243 -3.87 -12.37 -2.23
C GLY A 243 -4.31 -13.76 -2.70
N LYS A 244 -4.21 -14.81 -1.86
CA LYS A 244 -4.77 -16.13 -2.15
C LYS A 244 -5.89 -16.47 -1.19
N SER A 245 -7.02 -16.85 -1.74
CA SER A 245 -8.09 -17.46 -0.96
C SER A 245 -7.67 -18.85 -0.44
N PRO A 246 -8.22 -19.31 0.71
CA PRO A 246 -8.01 -20.68 1.18
C PRO A 246 -8.34 -21.74 0.13
N ASP A 247 -9.34 -21.49 -0.73
CA ASP A 247 -9.70 -22.38 -1.82
C ASP A 247 -8.65 -22.41 -2.94
N GLU A 248 -8.05 -21.27 -3.31
CA GLU A 248 -6.92 -21.25 -4.25
C GLU A 248 -5.70 -21.99 -3.70
N VAL A 249 -5.41 -21.84 -2.41
CA VAL A 249 -4.32 -22.60 -1.75
C VAL A 249 -4.60 -24.09 -1.77
N ARG A 250 -5.86 -24.51 -1.57
CA ARG A 250 -6.29 -25.92 -1.64
C ARG A 250 -6.16 -26.48 -3.05
N GLN A 251 -6.63 -25.75 -4.06
CA GLN A 251 -6.50 -26.14 -5.47
C GLN A 251 -5.02 -26.27 -5.87
N HIS A 252 -4.20 -25.30 -5.46
CA HIS A 252 -2.76 -25.34 -5.70
C HIS A 252 -2.06 -26.49 -4.99
N HIS A 253 -2.51 -26.83 -3.77
CA HIS A 253 -2.03 -28.00 -3.06
C HIS A 253 -2.34 -29.31 -3.79
N ASP A 254 -3.57 -29.46 -4.30
CA ASP A 254 -3.96 -30.66 -5.02
C ASP A 254 -3.22 -30.77 -6.37
N TRP A 255 -3.03 -29.65 -7.09
CA TRP A 255 -2.13 -29.55 -8.25
C TRP A 255 -0.69 -29.95 -7.90
N PHE A 256 -0.16 -29.47 -6.78
CA PHE A 256 1.23 -29.76 -6.37
C PHE A 256 1.46 -31.25 -6.13
N LEU A 257 0.46 -31.96 -5.57
CA LEU A 257 0.55 -33.40 -5.36
C LEU A 257 0.58 -34.15 -6.70
N GLU A 258 -0.29 -33.80 -7.64
CA GLU A 258 -0.32 -34.39 -8.98
C GLU A 258 0.98 -34.09 -9.75
N TYR A 259 1.48 -32.86 -9.64
CA TYR A 259 2.76 -32.46 -10.22
C TYR A 259 3.93 -33.29 -9.68
N MET A 260 3.97 -33.55 -8.37
CA MET A 260 5.01 -34.40 -7.76
C MET A 260 4.92 -35.85 -8.23
N ASP A 261 3.71 -36.41 -8.31
CA ASP A 261 3.51 -37.80 -8.78
C ASP A 261 3.94 -37.97 -10.24
N LEU A 262 3.45 -37.10 -11.13
CA LEU A 262 3.83 -37.12 -12.55
C LEU A 262 5.32 -36.88 -12.76
N LYS A 263 5.95 -36.02 -11.95
CA LYS A 263 7.40 -35.79 -11.98
C LYS A 263 8.17 -37.07 -11.62
N GLU A 264 7.70 -37.80 -10.62
CA GLU A 264 8.32 -39.06 -10.21
C GLU A 264 8.09 -40.18 -11.24
N ILE A 265 6.89 -40.27 -11.82
CA ILE A 265 6.59 -41.20 -12.93
C ILE A 265 7.50 -40.90 -14.13
N LYS A 266 7.65 -39.62 -14.51
CA LYS A 266 8.60 -39.17 -15.54
C LYS A 266 10.02 -39.62 -15.21
N ARG A 267 10.46 -39.43 -13.97
CA ARG A 267 11.81 -39.81 -13.52
C ARG A 267 12.05 -41.31 -13.65
N LYS A 268 11.11 -42.15 -13.21
CA LYS A 268 11.18 -43.61 -13.31
C LYS A 268 11.22 -44.09 -14.76
N ALA A 269 10.33 -43.57 -15.60
CA ALA A 269 10.28 -43.93 -17.02
C ALA A 269 11.58 -43.56 -17.77
N ILE A 270 12.22 -42.44 -17.42
CA ILE A 270 13.53 -42.07 -18.00
C ILE A 270 14.63 -43.03 -17.53
N LEU A 271 14.61 -43.47 -16.27
CA LEU A 271 15.59 -44.42 -15.74
C LEU A 271 15.48 -45.79 -16.43
N GLU A 272 14.26 -46.32 -16.54
CA GLU A 272 13.98 -47.58 -17.24
C GLU A 272 14.37 -47.49 -18.72
N TRP A 273 14.04 -46.38 -19.38
CA TRP A 273 14.42 -46.16 -20.78
C TRP A 273 15.94 -46.13 -20.99
N ARG A 274 16.71 -45.61 -20.03
CA ARG A 274 18.19 -45.65 -20.09
C ARG A 274 18.73 -47.06 -19.90
N GLN A 275 18.18 -47.82 -18.96
CA GLN A 275 18.60 -49.20 -18.70
C GLN A 275 18.29 -50.15 -19.85
N HIS A 276 17.22 -49.92 -20.60
CA HIS A 276 16.86 -50.71 -21.80
C HIS A 276 17.61 -50.29 -23.08
N LYS A 277 18.42 -49.22 -23.03
CA LYS A 277 19.21 -48.72 -24.16
C LYS A 277 20.69 -49.13 -24.13
N GLU A 278 21.14 -49.69 -23.01
CA GLU A 278 22.42 -50.43 -22.87
C GLU A 278 22.20 -51.91 -23.14
#